data_AF-E0U8D2-F1
#
_entry.id   AF-E0U8D2-F1
#
_cell.length_a   1.000
_cell.length_b   1.000
_cell.length_c   1.000
_cell.angle_alpha   90.00
_cell.angle_beta   90.00
_cell.angle_gamma   90.00
#
_symmetry.space_group_name_H-M   'P 1'
#
loop_
_entity.id
_entity.type
_entity.pdbx_description
1 polymer ?
#
loop_
_entity_poly.entity_id
_entity_poly.type
_entity_poly.pdbx_seq_one_letter_code
_entity_poly.pdbx_strand_id
1 'polypeptide(L)'
;MIYTASYFEPHRHHGQLFSISRSIPHNFRVDGRLEFFVPSADLLQDWKQKRINEEEYTSRYREEVKANFPVIKVWLANLDPKKHITLLCWERSGMDEALKHWEKTGKWKHERPFCHRNLVIKIVQKFRPDCYGGTDILKVLMPICRNCLTEVIPALITEGFDDAHYCPKCRIWTKQVLEPECA
;
A
#
# COMPACT_ATOMS: atom_id res chain seq x y z
N MET A 1 -2.91 -13.08 4.33
CA MET A 1 -2.46 -11.69 4.51
C MET A 1 -1.69 -11.20 3.31
N ILE A 2 -1.97 -9.98 2.87
CA ILE A 2 -1.40 -9.29 1.71
C ILE A 2 -0.56 -8.12 2.21
N TYR A 3 0.70 -8.12 1.80
CA TYR A 3 1.68 -7.08 2.06
C TYR A 3 2.02 -6.40 0.74
N THR A 4 2.59 -5.20 0.78
CA THR A 4 3.11 -4.54 -0.41
C THR A 4 4.52 -4.05 -0.14
N ALA A 5 5.47 -4.37 -1.02
CA ALA A 5 6.87 -4.03 -0.82
C ALA A 5 7.64 -3.69 -2.08
N SER A 6 8.81 -3.06 -1.90
CA SER A 6 9.79 -2.95 -2.98
C SER A 6 10.45 -4.29 -3.27
N TYR A 7 10.82 -4.55 -4.52
CA TYR A 7 11.78 -5.63 -4.84
C TYR A 7 13.08 -5.54 -4.04
N PHE A 8 13.46 -4.32 -3.63
CA PHE A 8 14.75 -4.05 -2.98
C PHE A 8 14.71 -3.95 -1.46
N GLU A 9 13.60 -4.40 -0.85
CA GLU A 9 13.37 -4.41 0.60
C GLU A 9 13.06 -5.86 1.07
N PRO A 10 13.99 -6.83 0.91
CA PRO A 10 13.72 -8.25 1.17
C PRO A 10 13.33 -8.57 2.62
N HIS A 11 13.73 -7.71 3.56
CA HIS A 11 13.33 -7.81 4.96
C HIS A 11 11.81 -7.58 5.19
N ARG A 12 11.09 -7.11 4.16
CA ARG A 12 9.64 -6.86 4.17
C ARG A 12 8.87 -7.84 3.27
N HIS A 13 9.53 -8.88 2.78
CA HIS A 13 8.93 -9.90 1.94
C HIS A 13 8.32 -10.99 2.81
N HIS A 14 7.04 -11.28 2.58
CA HIS A 14 6.25 -12.25 3.32
C HIS A 14 5.59 -13.25 2.36
N GLY A 15 5.87 -14.53 2.57
CA GLY A 15 5.27 -15.63 1.82
C GLY A 15 5.53 -15.53 0.32
N GLN A 16 4.48 -15.71 -0.48
CA GLN A 16 4.60 -15.72 -1.94
C GLN A 16 4.81 -14.31 -2.50
N LEU A 17 5.65 -14.19 -3.52
CA LEU A 17 6.05 -12.94 -4.13
C LEU A 17 5.33 -12.76 -5.47
N PHE A 18 4.47 -11.75 -5.57
CA PHE A 18 3.75 -11.45 -6.80
C PHE A 18 4.12 -10.08 -7.33
N SER A 19 4.49 -10.01 -8.60
CA SER A 19 4.75 -8.74 -9.26
C SER A 19 3.43 -8.01 -9.57
N ILE A 20 3.39 -6.72 -9.20
CA ILE A 20 2.38 -5.75 -9.69
C ILE A 20 3.05 -4.65 -10.49
N SER A 21 4.24 -4.91 -11.04
CA SER A 21 4.97 -3.95 -11.85
C SER A 21 5.10 -4.42 -13.29
N ARG A 22 5.34 -3.46 -14.20
CA ARG A 22 5.48 -3.74 -15.62
C ARG A 22 6.79 -4.44 -15.97
N SER A 23 7.81 -4.28 -15.14
CA SER A 23 9.07 -5.01 -15.24
C SER A 23 9.45 -5.61 -13.90
N ILE A 24 10.18 -6.72 -13.96
CA ILE A 24 10.80 -7.39 -12.82
C ILE A 24 12.31 -7.13 -12.90
N PRO A 25 13.00 -6.81 -11.80
CA PRO A 25 14.44 -6.62 -11.81
C PRO A 25 15.18 -7.85 -12.35
N HIS A 26 16.31 -7.61 -13.00
CA HIS A 26 17.15 -8.70 -13.51
C HIS A 26 17.55 -9.65 -12.37
N ASN A 27 17.50 -10.96 -12.62
CA ASN A 27 17.73 -12.02 -11.63
C ASN A 27 16.77 -12.06 -10.43
N PHE A 28 15.69 -11.29 -10.40
CA PHE A 28 14.68 -11.41 -9.35
C PHE A 28 13.62 -12.45 -9.74
N ARG A 29 13.28 -13.36 -8.82
CA ARG A 29 12.25 -14.39 -9.04
C ARG A 29 10.96 -14.02 -8.29
N VAL A 30 9.83 -14.23 -8.96
CA VAL A 30 8.49 -14.06 -8.39
C VAL A 30 7.68 -15.33 -8.64
N ASP A 31 6.72 -15.61 -7.76
CA ASP A 31 5.78 -16.73 -7.88
C ASP A 31 4.71 -16.48 -8.95
N GLY A 32 4.46 -15.21 -9.28
CA GLY A 32 3.51 -14.83 -10.32
C GLY A 32 3.47 -13.33 -10.58
N ARG A 33 2.64 -12.94 -11.55
CA ARG A 33 2.39 -11.54 -11.89
C ARG A 33 0.89 -11.28 -11.96
N LEU A 34 0.44 -10.23 -11.30
CA LEU A 34 -0.96 -9.82 -11.27
C LEU A 34 -1.16 -8.69 -12.29
N GLU A 35 -1.30 -9.06 -13.57
CA GLU A 35 -1.36 -8.10 -14.69
C GLU A 35 -2.45 -7.04 -14.53
N PHE A 36 -3.55 -7.35 -13.85
CA PHE A 36 -4.65 -6.42 -13.59
C PHE A 36 -4.30 -5.28 -12.61
N PHE A 37 -3.16 -5.35 -11.93
CA PHE A 37 -2.59 -4.28 -11.10
C PHE A 37 -1.34 -3.64 -11.71
N VAL A 38 -0.95 -4.02 -12.93
CA VAL A 38 0.20 -3.44 -13.61
C VAL A 38 -0.25 -2.18 -14.34
N PRO A 39 0.35 -1.00 -14.07
CA PRO A 39 0.06 0.20 -14.83
C PRO A 39 0.38 0.03 -16.32
N SER A 40 -0.41 0.65 -17.20
CA SER A 40 -0.15 0.60 -18.64
C SER A 40 1.22 1.19 -19.03
N ALA A 41 1.72 0.81 -20.22
CA ALA A 41 2.97 1.36 -20.74
C ALA A 41 2.88 2.87 -20.92
N ASP A 42 1.77 3.34 -21.50
CA ASP A 42 1.56 4.73 -21.85
C ASP A 42 1.51 5.60 -20.59
N LEU A 43 0.76 5.16 -19.56
CA LEU A 43 0.72 5.83 -18.26
C LEU A 43 2.12 5.95 -17.63
N LEU A 44 2.90 4.86 -17.63
CA LEU A 44 4.25 4.87 -17.08
C LEU A 44 5.21 5.74 -17.90
N GLN A 45 5.04 5.78 -19.21
CA GLN A 45 5.85 6.62 -20.09
C GLN A 45 5.58 8.10 -19.84
N ASP A 46 4.31 8.49 -19.75
CA ASP A 46 3.89 9.85 -19.43
C ASP A 46 4.43 10.30 -18.06
N TRP A 47 4.36 9.43 -17.06
CA TRP A 47 4.92 9.67 -15.72
C TRP A 47 6.43 9.88 -15.73
N LYS A 48 7.17 8.94 -16.33
CA LYS A 48 8.65 8.98 -16.38
C LYS A 48 9.16 10.19 -17.16
N GLN A 49 8.42 10.63 -18.17
CA GLN A 49 8.74 11.82 -18.95
C GLN A 49 8.19 13.11 -18.34
N LYS A 50 7.60 13.05 -17.13
CA LYS A 50 7.02 14.19 -16.41
C LYS A 50 5.97 14.96 -17.22
N ARG A 51 5.27 14.27 -18.13
CA ARG A 51 4.16 14.83 -18.93
C ARG A 51 2.87 14.94 -18.13
N ILE A 52 2.78 14.19 -17.03
CA ILE A 52 1.67 14.20 -16.07
C ILE A 52 2.21 14.34 -14.64
N ASN A 53 1.39 14.88 -13.76
CA ASN A 53 1.68 14.98 -12.32
C ASN A 53 1.09 13.79 -11.55
N GLU A 54 1.29 13.77 -10.22
CA GLU A 54 0.84 12.68 -9.35
C GLU A 54 -0.69 12.50 -9.35
N GLU A 55 -1.42 13.62 -9.36
CA GLU A 55 -2.88 13.63 -9.38
C GLU A 55 -3.41 12.99 -10.67
N GLU A 56 -2.89 13.41 -11.81
CA GLU A 56 -3.25 12.88 -13.12
C GLU A 56 -2.86 11.40 -13.26
N TYR A 57 -1.67 11.01 -12.78
CA TYR A 57 -1.31 9.60 -12.73
C TYR A 57 -2.32 8.80 -11.91
N THR A 58 -2.64 9.28 -10.71
CA THR A 58 -3.55 8.60 -9.79
C THR A 58 -4.93 8.46 -10.41
N SER A 59 -5.42 9.50 -11.09
CA SER A 59 -6.69 9.50 -11.80
C SER A 59 -6.71 8.45 -12.90
N ARG A 60 -5.73 8.47 -13.81
CA ARG A 60 -5.63 7.50 -14.92
C ARG A 60 -5.47 6.06 -14.43
N TYR A 61 -4.60 5.84 -13.43
CA TYR A 61 -4.42 4.52 -12.86
C TYR A 61 -5.69 3.98 -12.17
N ARG A 62 -6.49 4.86 -11.55
CA ARG A 62 -7.79 4.46 -11.00
C ARG A 62 -8.74 3.97 -12.09
N GLU A 63 -8.75 4.58 -13.27
CA GLU A 63 -9.57 4.11 -14.39
C GLU A 63 -9.10 2.74 -14.90
N GLU A 64 -7.79 2.50 -15.00
CA GLU A 64 -7.25 1.17 -15.33
C GLU A 64 -7.69 0.11 -14.31
N VAL A 65 -7.60 0.42 -13.02
CA VAL A 65 -8.05 -0.45 -11.93
C VAL A 65 -9.56 -0.69 -11.99
N LYS A 66 -10.38 0.33 -12.27
CA LYS A 66 -11.83 0.21 -12.40
C LYS A 66 -12.20 -0.72 -13.56
N ALA A 67 -11.54 -0.56 -14.71
CA ALA A 67 -11.75 -1.45 -15.86
C ALA A 67 -11.41 -2.90 -15.52
N ASN A 68 -10.35 -3.12 -14.74
CA ASN A 68 -9.92 -4.45 -14.29
C ASN A 68 -10.70 -4.99 -13.09
N PHE A 69 -11.65 -4.22 -12.54
CA PHE A 69 -12.29 -4.55 -11.28
C PHE A 69 -13.04 -5.89 -11.24
N PRO A 70 -13.69 -6.37 -12.33
CA PRO A 70 -14.27 -7.71 -12.35
C PRO A 70 -13.25 -8.83 -12.05
N VAL A 71 -12.05 -8.75 -12.64
CA VAL A 71 -10.97 -9.72 -12.42
C VAL A 71 -10.39 -9.58 -11.01
N ILE A 72 -10.21 -8.34 -10.55
CA ILE A 72 -9.75 -8.05 -9.19
C ILE A 72 -10.71 -8.65 -8.15
N LYS A 73 -12.03 -8.53 -8.34
CA LYS A 73 -13.02 -9.14 -7.43
C LYS A 73 -12.87 -10.66 -7.35
N VAL A 74 -12.70 -11.32 -8.49
CA VAL A 74 -12.49 -12.79 -8.52
C VAL A 74 -11.21 -13.16 -7.78
N TRP A 75 -10.12 -12.44 -8.03
CA TRP A 75 -8.86 -12.66 -7.31
C TRP A 75 -9.04 -12.45 -5.79
N LEU A 76 -9.66 -11.34 -5.39
CA LEU A 76 -9.94 -11.03 -3.99
C LEU A 76 -10.81 -12.10 -3.31
N ALA A 77 -11.82 -12.64 -3.99
CA ALA A 77 -12.71 -13.66 -3.42
C ALA A 77 -11.96 -14.97 -3.12
N ASN A 78 -10.88 -15.26 -3.84
CA ASN A 78 -10.09 -16.49 -3.68
C ASN A 78 -8.92 -16.36 -2.70
N LEU A 79 -8.73 -15.20 -2.05
CA LEU A 79 -7.66 -15.02 -1.07
C LEU A 79 -7.93 -15.77 0.24
N ASP A 80 -6.92 -16.50 0.70
CA ASP A 80 -6.87 -17.12 2.02
C ASP A 80 -6.19 -16.17 3.03
N PRO A 81 -6.88 -15.73 4.09
CA PRO A 81 -6.32 -14.85 5.12
C PRO A 81 -5.07 -15.42 5.80
N LYS A 82 -4.93 -16.75 5.87
CA LYS A 82 -3.81 -17.42 6.54
C LYS A 82 -2.56 -17.52 5.68
N LYS A 83 -2.66 -17.31 4.36
CA LYS A 83 -1.51 -17.35 3.45
C LYS A 83 -0.92 -15.96 3.27
N HIS A 84 0.40 -15.85 3.38
CA HIS A 84 1.09 -14.59 3.18
C HIS A 84 1.46 -14.40 1.70
N ILE A 85 1.16 -13.21 1.18
CA ILE A 85 1.53 -12.78 -0.18
C ILE A 85 2.08 -11.37 -0.11
N THR A 86 3.15 -11.10 -0.85
CA THR A 86 3.73 -9.76 -1.01
C THR A 86 3.57 -9.29 -2.45
N LEU A 87 2.94 -8.13 -2.63
CA LEU A 87 2.80 -7.46 -3.92
C LEU A 87 3.99 -6.52 -4.14
N LEU A 88 4.77 -6.79 -5.19
CA LEU A 88 6.07 -6.17 -5.42
C LEU A 88 6.03 -5.10 -6.53
N CYS A 89 6.71 -3.99 -6.28
CA CYS A 89 7.05 -2.98 -7.30
C CYS A 89 8.45 -2.38 -7.08
N TRP A 90 8.85 -1.41 -7.91
CA TRP A 90 10.23 -0.87 -7.90
C TRP A 90 10.47 0.13 -6.78
N GLU A 91 9.49 0.96 -6.49
CA GLU A 91 9.64 2.09 -5.59
C GLU A 91 10.00 1.58 -4.19
N ARG A 92 11.02 2.16 -3.54
CA ARG A 92 11.31 1.87 -2.13
C ARG A 92 10.28 2.54 -1.24
N SER A 93 10.20 2.14 0.02
CA SER A 93 9.44 2.92 1.00
C SER A 93 10.03 4.33 1.12
N GLY A 94 9.18 5.34 1.32
CA GLY A 94 9.65 6.70 1.60
C GLY A 94 10.47 6.81 2.88
N MET A 95 10.36 5.83 3.75
CA MET A 95 11.13 5.71 4.97
C MET A 95 12.58 5.35 4.70
N ASP A 96 12.83 4.36 3.82
CA ASP A 96 14.20 3.97 3.45
C ASP A 96 14.91 5.11 2.70
N GLU A 97 14.18 5.82 1.82
CA GLU A 97 14.72 6.99 1.12
C GLU A 97 14.98 8.17 2.08
N ALA A 98 14.06 8.45 3.01
CA ALA A 98 14.24 9.49 4.02
C ALA A 98 15.40 9.17 4.99
N LEU A 99 15.55 7.90 5.39
CA LEU A 99 16.64 7.44 6.24
C LEU A 99 17.99 7.60 5.55
N LYS A 100 18.13 7.15 4.31
CA LYS A 100 19.36 7.35 3.51
C LYS A 100 19.68 8.84 3.32
N HIS A 101 18.66 9.66 3.08
CA HIS A 101 18.85 11.10 2.97
C HIS A 101 19.34 11.70 4.28
N TRP A 102 18.76 11.29 5.40
CA TRP A 102 19.19 11.73 6.73
C TRP A 102 20.61 11.27 7.05
N GLU A 103 20.96 9.99 6.84
CA GLU A 103 22.32 9.47 7.03
C GLU A 103 23.36 10.25 6.22
N LYS A 104 22.97 10.71 5.02
CA LYS A 104 23.85 11.47 4.13
C LYS A 104 23.94 12.97 4.47
N THR A 105 22.87 13.57 4.98
CA THR A 105 22.74 15.04 5.05
C THR A 105 22.46 15.60 6.44
N GLY A 106 22.15 14.74 7.42
CA GLY A 106 21.66 15.13 8.74
C GLY A 106 20.26 15.76 8.73
N LYS A 107 19.60 15.86 7.57
CA LYS A 107 18.29 16.51 7.43
C LYS A 107 17.22 15.48 7.11
N TRP A 108 16.07 15.63 7.77
CA TRP A 108 14.87 14.87 7.41
C TRP A 108 14.25 15.48 6.16
N LYS A 109 13.89 14.59 5.21
CA LYS A 109 13.09 14.95 4.03
C LYS A 109 11.84 14.09 4.04
N HIS A 110 10.69 14.71 4.25
CA HIS A 110 9.39 14.06 4.09
C HIS A 110 9.01 14.00 2.60
N GLU A 111 9.74 13.20 1.83
CA GLU A 111 9.27 12.79 0.51
C GLU A 111 8.74 11.37 0.63
N ARG A 112 7.41 11.24 0.54
CA ARG A 112 6.80 9.94 0.28
C ARG A 112 6.84 9.75 -1.24
N PRO A 113 7.71 8.87 -1.78
CA PRO A 113 7.70 8.60 -3.21
C PRO A 113 6.32 8.03 -3.55
N PHE A 114 5.64 8.69 -4.47
CA PHE A 114 4.39 8.22 -5.00
C PHE A 114 4.58 6.83 -5.63
N CYS A 115 3.66 5.91 -5.34
CA CYS A 115 3.69 4.55 -5.86
C CYS A 115 2.27 4.01 -6.09
N HIS A 116 2.06 3.33 -7.22
CA HIS A 116 0.76 2.75 -7.59
C HIS A 116 0.31 1.63 -6.63
N ARG A 117 1.24 0.97 -5.92
CA ARG A 117 0.90 -0.02 -4.87
C ARG A 117 0.02 0.57 -3.77
N ASN A 118 0.11 1.88 -3.53
CA ASN A 118 -0.72 2.58 -2.55
C ASN A 118 -2.21 2.53 -2.91
N LEU A 119 -2.55 2.52 -4.21
CA LEU A 119 -3.94 2.33 -4.63
C LEU A 119 -4.35 0.85 -4.51
N VAL A 120 -3.46 -0.07 -4.90
CA VAL A 120 -3.72 -1.52 -4.83
C VAL A 120 -4.06 -1.95 -3.40
N ILE A 121 -3.28 -1.50 -2.42
CA ILE A 121 -3.52 -1.89 -1.04
C ILE A 121 -4.80 -1.29 -0.46
N LYS A 122 -5.21 -0.08 -0.88
CA LYS A 122 -6.50 0.51 -0.50
C LYS A 122 -7.68 -0.34 -0.97
N ILE A 123 -7.54 -1.03 -2.12
CA ILE A 123 -8.56 -1.97 -2.60
C ILE A 123 -8.63 -3.18 -1.66
N VAL A 124 -7.49 -3.75 -1.28
CA VAL A 124 -7.45 -4.88 -0.32
C VAL A 124 -8.06 -4.47 1.02
N GLN A 125 -7.65 -3.32 1.58
CA GLN A 125 -8.22 -2.79 2.82
C GLN A 125 -9.74 -2.62 2.75
N LYS A 126 -10.26 -2.12 1.61
CA LYS A 126 -11.69 -1.88 1.43
C LYS A 126 -12.51 -3.16 1.27
N PHE A 127 -12.01 -4.14 0.51
CA PHE A 127 -12.82 -5.29 0.07
C PHE A 127 -12.46 -6.61 0.77
N ARG A 128 -11.25 -6.74 1.30
CA ARG A 128 -10.75 -7.91 2.07
C ARG A 128 -9.86 -7.44 3.23
N PRO A 129 -10.41 -6.64 4.19
CA PRO A 129 -9.64 -6.17 5.34
C PRO A 129 -9.07 -7.31 6.18
N ASP A 130 -9.74 -8.47 6.20
CA ASP A 130 -9.28 -9.71 6.82
C ASP A 130 -7.99 -10.28 6.18
N CYS A 131 -7.74 -9.93 4.92
CA CYS A 131 -6.52 -10.28 4.21
C CYS A 131 -5.47 -9.17 4.25
N TYR A 132 -5.73 -8.01 4.85
CA TYR A 132 -4.74 -6.94 4.91
C TYR A 132 -3.61 -7.32 5.88
N GLY A 133 -2.38 -7.43 5.38
CA GLY A 133 -1.19 -7.74 6.18
C GLY A 133 -0.35 -6.51 6.56
N GLY A 134 -0.51 -5.40 5.84
CA GLY A 134 0.25 -4.18 6.06
C GLY A 134 0.77 -3.58 4.75
N THR A 135 1.25 -2.34 4.83
CA THR A 135 2.08 -1.73 3.79
C THR A 135 3.50 -1.57 4.31
N ASP A 136 4.44 -1.40 3.38
CA ASP A 136 5.79 -0.88 3.64
C ASP A 136 5.83 0.61 4.08
N ILE A 137 4.81 1.06 4.80
CA ILE A 137 4.95 2.19 5.69
C ILE A 137 5.44 1.59 7.01
N LEU A 138 6.20 2.36 7.82
CA LEU A 138 6.62 1.95 9.16
C LEU A 138 5.54 1.12 9.86
N LYS A 139 5.95 0.30 10.83
CA LYS A 139 5.06 -0.18 11.88
C LYS A 139 4.45 1.04 12.57
N VAL A 140 3.42 1.61 11.96
CA VAL A 140 2.53 2.58 12.55
C VAL A 140 1.81 1.71 13.53
N LEU A 141 2.16 1.89 14.80
CA LEU A 141 1.35 1.31 15.84
C LEU A 141 -0.07 1.80 15.56
N MET A 142 -0.95 0.85 15.28
CA MET A 142 -2.29 1.16 14.83
C MET A 142 -3.07 1.64 16.06
N PRO A 143 -3.88 2.70 15.94
CA PRO A 143 -4.75 3.08 17.04
C PRO A 143 -5.66 1.90 17.39
N ILE A 144 -5.98 1.73 18.67
CA ILE A 144 -6.90 0.67 19.10
C ILE A 144 -8.24 1.28 19.51
N CYS A 145 -9.31 0.56 19.21
CA CYS A 145 -10.65 0.97 19.55
C CYS A 145 -10.78 1.06 21.07
N ARG A 146 -11.14 2.23 21.59
CA ARG A 146 -11.30 2.43 23.04
C ARG A 146 -12.34 1.50 23.68
N ASN A 147 -13.31 1.03 22.90
CA ASN A 147 -14.40 0.18 23.39
C ASN A 147 -14.05 -1.31 23.45
N CYS A 148 -13.29 -1.83 22.48
CA CYS A 148 -13.07 -3.28 22.36
C CYS A 148 -11.60 -3.68 22.22
N LEU A 149 -10.70 -2.70 22.27
CA LEU A 149 -9.24 -2.83 22.19
C LEU A 149 -8.73 -3.50 20.91
N THR A 150 -9.60 -3.63 19.90
CA THR A 150 -9.22 -4.14 18.57
C THR A 150 -8.61 -3.03 17.76
N GLU A 151 -7.57 -3.34 16.99
CA GLU A 151 -6.98 -2.42 16.02
C GLU A 151 -8.06 -1.84 15.10
N VAL A 152 -7.99 -0.53 14.87
CA VAL A 152 -8.93 0.16 13.97
C VAL A 152 -8.30 0.35 12.60
N ILE A 153 -9.15 0.46 11.60
CA ILE A 153 -8.75 1.00 10.30
C ILE A 153 -8.62 2.52 10.47
N PRO A 154 -7.43 3.10 10.26
CA PRO A 154 -7.16 4.47 10.60
C PRO A 154 -7.87 5.41 9.64
N ALA A 155 -8.27 6.56 10.17
CA ALA A 155 -8.77 7.67 9.37
C ALA A 155 -7.77 8.05 8.27
N LEU A 156 -8.28 8.50 7.13
CA LEU A 156 -7.45 9.11 6.09
C LEU A 156 -6.98 10.49 6.59
N ILE A 157 -5.76 10.57 7.11
CA ILE A 157 -5.13 11.86 7.41
C ILE A 157 -4.59 12.43 6.09
N THR A 158 -5.40 13.29 5.47
CA THR A 158 -4.93 14.27 4.48
C THR A 158 -5.05 15.65 5.10
N GLU A 159 -4.11 16.56 4.84
CA GLU A 159 -4.12 17.92 5.39
C GLU A 159 -5.52 18.55 5.29
N GLY A 160 -6.11 18.88 6.45
CA GLY A 160 -7.43 19.53 6.54
C GLY A 160 -8.66 18.60 6.56
N PHE A 161 -8.50 17.27 6.58
CA PHE A 161 -9.62 16.32 6.67
C PHE A 161 -9.47 15.40 7.90
N ASP A 162 -10.35 15.58 8.88
CA ASP A 162 -10.37 14.82 10.13
C ASP A 162 -11.47 13.75 10.08
N ASP A 163 -11.19 12.67 9.36
CA ASP A 163 -12.08 11.51 9.23
C ASP A 163 -12.04 10.64 10.51
N ALA A 164 -13.07 9.82 10.73
CA ALA A 164 -13.12 8.92 11.88
C ALA A 164 -12.41 7.58 11.56
N HIS A 165 -11.90 6.89 12.59
CA HIS A 165 -11.36 5.54 12.46
C HIS A 165 -12.49 4.51 12.42
N TYR A 166 -12.36 3.43 11.65
CA TYR A 166 -13.36 2.36 11.65
C TYR A 166 -12.92 1.17 12.50
N CYS A 167 -13.72 0.81 13.50
CA CYS A 167 -13.49 -0.39 14.29
C CYS A 167 -14.21 -1.59 13.64
N PRO A 168 -13.50 -2.63 13.16
CA PRO A 168 -14.13 -3.77 12.50
C PRO A 168 -14.92 -4.66 13.46
N LYS A 169 -14.54 -4.70 14.74
CA LYS A 169 -15.22 -5.51 15.77
C LYS A 169 -16.50 -4.85 16.28
N CYS A 170 -16.45 -3.56 16.60
CA CYS A 170 -17.63 -2.80 17.03
C CYS A 170 -18.50 -2.34 15.86
N ARG A 171 -17.96 -2.33 14.64
CA ARG A 171 -18.60 -1.81 13.42
C ARG A 171 -19.04 -0.34 13.54
N ILE A 172 -18.21 0.47 14.20
CA ILE A 172 -18.46 1.90 14.41
C ILE A 172 -17.33 2.75 13.80
N TRP A 173 -17.68 3.96 13.37
CA TRP A 173 -16.75 5.04 13.07
C TRP A 173 -16.52 5.86 14.34
N THR A 174 -15.28 6.02 14.78
CA THR A 174 -14.92 6.70 16.03
C THR A 174 -13.67 7.54 15.88
N LYS A 175 -13.67 8.76 16.43
CA LYS A 175 -12.47 9.58 16.64
C LYS A 175 -11.77 9.27 17.97
N GLN A 176 -12.44 8.52 18.83
CA GLN A 176 -11.91 8.13 20.13
C GLN A 176 -11.22 6.78 20.01
N VAL A 177 -9.91 6.83 19.80
CA VAL A 177 -9.00 5.70 19.75
C VAL A 177 -7.94 5.88 20.83
N LEU A 178 -7.31 4.79 21.25
CA LEU A 178 -6.09 4.90 22.05
C LEU A 178 -4.93 4.93 21.06
N GLU A 179 -4.25 6.07 21.03
CA GLU A 179 -3.01 6.20 20.29
C GLU A 179 -1.91 5.44 21.04
N PRO A 180 -1.11 4.66 20.33
CA PRO A 180 0.02 3.97 20.92
C PRO A 180 1.09 4.96 21.35
N GLU A 181 1.57 4.83 22.58
CA GLU A 181 2.69 5.62 23.08
C GLU A 181 3.95 5.27 22.29
N CYS A 182 4.59 6.26 21.67
CA CYS A 182 5.93 6.11 21.12
C CYS A 182 6.89 5.88 22.30
N ALA A 183 7.35 4.64 22.48
CA ALA A 183 8.48 4.32 23.34
C ALA A 183 9.80 4.76 22.70
#